data_AF-A0A093EV07-F1
#
_entry.id   AF-A0A093EV07-F1
#
_cell.length_a   1.000
_cell.length_b   1.000
_cell.length_c   1.000
_cell.angle_alpha   90.00
_cell.angle_beta   90.00
_cell.angle_gamma   90.00
#
_symmetry.space_group_name_H-M   'P 1'
#
loop_
_entity.id
_entity.type
_entity.pdbx_description
1 polymer ?
#
loop_
_entity_poly.entity_id
_entity_poly.type
_entity_poly.pdbx_seq_one_letter_code
_entity_poly.pdbx_strand_id
1 'polypeptide(L)'
;DDKLLSAPLNHPDFFNVKELFSLKDLFDARVHLGHKKGCRHSIFGCRLDQDIIDLDQTMQHLQLALNFTAHIAYRKGIILFVSRKRQFCHLIESTARECGEYAHTRYWQG
;
A
#
# COMPACT_ATOMS: atom_id res chain seq x y z
N ASP A 1 27.73 13.02 3.59
CA ASP A 1 26.58 12.23 3.08
C ASP A 1 25.48 11.94 4.10
N ASP A 2 25.72 12.04 5.42
CA ASP A 2 24.64 11.90 6.43
C ASP A 2 23.54 12.97 6.34
N LYS A 3 23.89 14.20 5.98
CA LYS A 3 22.91 15.29 5.80
C LYS A 3 21.86 14.97 4.72
N LEU A 4 22.23 14.22 3.68
CA LEU A 4 21.30 13.81 2.63
C LEU A 4 20.33 12.72 3.12
N LEU A 5 20.78 11.86 4.03
CA LEU A 5 19.95 10.80 4.61
C LEU A 5 19.04 11.29 5.74
N SER A 6 19.43 12.36 6.44
CA SER A 6 18.68 12.96 7.55
C SER A 6 17.68 14.04 7.11
N ALA A 7 17.97 14.78 6.03
CA ALA A 7 17.11 15.88 5.59
C ALA A 7 15.65 15.45 5.29
N PRO A 8 15.38 14.31 4.61
CA PRO A 8 14.02 13.85 4.35
C PRO A 8 13.23 13.49 5.61
N LEU A 9 13.90 13.09 6.70
CA LEU A 9 13.24 12.66 7.94
C LEU A 9 12.68 13.83 8.76
N ASN A 10 13.13 15.06 8.49
CA ASN A 10 12.69 16.25 9.20
C ASN A 10 11.37 16.81 8.67
N HIS A 11 10.88 16.31 7.53
CA HIS A 11 9.62 16.74 6.94
C HIS A 11 8.60 15.60 7.02
N PRO A 12 7.38 15.82 7.55
CA PRO A 12 6.40 14.77 7.76
C PRO A 12 5.86 14.17 6.45
N ASP A 13 5.90 14.93 5.36
CA ASP A 13 5.56 14.48 4.02
C ASP A 13 6.57 15.05 3.02
N PHE A 14 7.78 14.49 2.97
CA PHE A 14 8.86 15.00 2.13
C PHE A 14 8.61 14.77 0.63
N PHE A 15 7.93 13.68 0.29
CA PHE A 15 7.67 13.26 -1.10
C PHE A 15 6.27 13.64 -1.60
N ASN A 16 5.50 14.38 -0.79
CA ASN A 16 4.14 14.80 -1.09
C ASN A 16 3.18 13.64 -1.42
N VAL A 17 3.28 12.53 -0.68
CA VAL A 17 2.53 11.30 -0.96
C VAL A 17 1.02 11.45 -0.74
N LYS A 18 0.60 12.46 0.04
CA LYS A 18 -0.81 12.76 0.27
C LYS A 18 -1.58 13.15 -0.99
N GLU A 19 -0.91 13.73 -1.99
CA GLU A 19 -1.56 14.17 -3.22
C GLU A 19 -1.80 13.03 -4.22
N LEU A 20 -1.24 11.83 -3.96
CA LEU A 20 -1.34 10.69 -4.87
C LEU A 20 -2.72 10.00 -4.85
N PHE A 21 -3.52 10.21 -3.80
CA PHE A 21 -4.82 9.57 -3.65
C PHE A 21 -5.77 10.43 -2.81
N SER A 22 -7.07 10.30 -3.06
CA SER A 22 -8.13 10.90 -2.25
C SER A 22 -9.09 9.86 -1.68
N LEU A 23 -9.89 10.26 -0.68
CA LEU A 23 -10.95 9.40 -0.13
C LEU A 23 -11.91 8.93 -1.22
N LYS A 24 -12.21 9.83 -2.18
CA LYS A 24 -13.07 9.55 -3.32
C LYS A 24 -12.48 8.44 -4.20
N ASP A 25 -11.19 8.48 -4.49
CA ASP A 25 -10.54 7.46 -5.34
C ASP A 25 -10.60 6.06 -4.68
N LEU A 26 -10.38 5.99 -3.36
CA LEU A 26 -10.50 4.74 -2.61
C LEU A 26 -11.94 4.23 -2.56
N PHE A 27 -12.91 5.14 -2.48
CA PHE A 27 -14.32 4.81 -2.50
C PHE A 27 -14.75 4.27 -3.89
N ASP A 28 -14.37 4.97 -4.96
CA ASP A 28 -14.68 4.61 -6.35
C ASP A 28 -14.00 3.29 -6.75
N ALA A 29 -12.79 3.01 -6.23
CA ALA A 29 -12.10 1.73 -6.35
C ALA A 29 -12.69 0.60 -5.48
N ARG A 30 -13.74 0.88 -4.70
CA ARG A 30 -14.45 -0.08 -3.83
C ARG A 30 -13.59 -0.74 -2.75
N VAL A 31 -12.56 -0.02 -2.25
CA VAL A 31 -11.63 -0.53 -1.22
C VAL A 31 -12.34 -0.80 0.11
N HIS A 32 -13.46 -0.11 0.37
CA HIS A 32 -14.26 -0.26 1.59
C HIS A 32 -15.00 -1.61 1.68
N LEU A 33 -15.05 -2.41 0.61
CA LEU A 33 -15.75 -3.69 0.60
C LEU A 33 -14.91 -4.79 1.26
N GLY A 34 -15.34 -5.21 2.46
CA GLY A 34 -14.75 -6.33 3.17
C GLY A 34 -15.36 -7.68 2.77
N HIS A 35 -14.91 -8.72 3.49
CA HIS A 35 -15.44 -10.08 3.37
C HIS A 35 -16.77 -10.24 4.12
N LYS A 36 -17.32 -11.46 4.11
CA LYS A 36 -18.43 -11.80 5.00
C LYS A 36 -18.02 -11.62 6.46
N LYS A 37 -18.99 -11.26 7.29
CA LYS A 37 -18.88 -11.05 8.73
C LYS A 37 -17.99 -12.10 9.41
N GLY A 38 -16.88 -11.65 9.99
CA GLY A 38 -15.97 -12.54 10.74
C GLY A 38 -14.50 -12.12 10.76
N CYS A 39 -14.08 -11.20 9.90
CA CYS A 39 -12.69 -10.75 9.81
C CYS A 39 -12.46 -9.45 10.59
N ARG A 40 -12.37 -9.54 11.93
CA ARG A 40 -12.44 -8.37 12.83
C ARG A 40 -11.13 -7.60 13.02
N HIS A 41 -10.68 -6.87 12.01
CA HIS A 41 -9.70 -5.78 12.18
C HIS A 41 -10.06 -4.60 11.26
N SER A 42 -10.04 -3.37 11.78
CA SER A 42 -10.30 -2.11 11.06
C SER A 42 -11.64 -2.03 10.30
N ILE A 43 -12.74 -2.44 10.95
CA ILE A 43 -14.11 -2.41 10.40
C ILE A 43 -14.84 -1.16 10.89
N PHE A 44 -15.49 -0.42 9.97
CA PHE A 44 -16.43 0.66 10.27
C PHE A 44 -17.79 0.13 10.72
N GLY A 45 -18.31 -0.88 10.02
CA GLY A 45 -19.58 -1.53 10.34
C GLY A 45 -19.85 -2.75 9.47
N CYS A 46 -21.05 -3.32 9.57
CA CYS A 46 -21.46 -4.47 8.79
C CYS A 46 -22.85 -4.20 8.19
N ARG A 47 -23.01 -4.46 6.89
CA ARG A 47 -24.27 -4.28 6.16
C ARG A 47 -24.56 -5.55 5.37
N LEU A 48 -25.74 -6.15 5.59
CA LEU A 48 -26.15 -7.40 4.91
C LEU A 48 -25.09 -8.52 5.05
N ASP A 49 -24.53 -8.69 6.26
CA ASP A 49 -23.45 -9.64 6.58
C ASP A 49 -22.13 -9.43 5.80
N GLN A 50 -21.95 -8.27 5.18
CA GLN A 50 -20.70 -7.83 4.59
C GLN A 50 -20.04 -6.77 5.49
N ASP A 51 -18.77 -7.01 5.84
CA ASP A 51 -17.97 -6.07 6.62
C ASP A 51 -17.58 -4.87 5.73
N ILE A 52 -17.66 -3.66 6.30
CA ILE A 52 -17.27 -2.41 5.64
C ILE A 52 -16.03 -1.89 6.32
N ILE A 53 -14.97 -1.67 5.55
CA ILE A 53 -13.67 -1.16 6.05
C ILE A 53 -13.76 0.35 6.22
N ASP A 54 -13.16 0.85 7.30
CA ASP A 54 -13.05 2.29 7.55
C ASP A 54 -12.01 2.92 6.61
N LEU A 55 -12.47 3.75 5.68
CA LEU A 55 -11.61 4.45 4.72
C LEU A 55 -10.76 5.55 5.37
N ASP A 56 -11.23 6.20 6.43
CA ASP A 56 -10.45 7.25 7.10
C ASP A 56 -9.20 6.65 7.75
N GLN A 57 -9.37 5.50 8.41
CA GLN A 57 -8.23 4.73 8.91
C GLN A 57 -7.35 4.21 7.77
N THR A 58 -7.94 3.69 6.70
CA THR A 58 -7.19 3.17 5.55
C THR A 58 -6.31 4.24 4.91
N MET A 59 -6.82 5.48 4.78
CA MET A 59 -6.06 6.61 4.24
C MET A 59 -4.83 6.94 5.09
N GLN A 60 -4.99 6.99 6.41
CA GLN A 60 -3.87 7.27 7.32
C GLN A 60 -2.78 6.20 7.21
N HIS A 61 -3.17 4.92 7.21
CA HIS A 61 -2.22 3.81 7.08
C HIS A 61 -1.54 3.78 5.71
N LEU A 62 -2.29 4.05 4.64
CA LEU A 62 -1.75 4.10 3.28
C LEU A 62 -0.73 5.23 3.13
N GLN A 63 -1.02 6.40 3.70
CA GLN A 63 -0.09 7.53 3.69
C GLN A 63 1.23 7.19 4.39
N LEU A 64 1.17 6.55 5.57
CA LEU A 64 2.35 6.11 6.30
C LEU A 64 3.15 5.06 5.53
N ALA A 65 2.47 4.09 4.92
CA ALA A 65 3.10 3.05 4.11
C ALA A 65 3.82 3.64 2.90
N LEU A 66 3.17 4.54 2.15
CA LEU A 66 3.77 5.20 0.98
C LEU A 66 4.98 6.04 1.36
N ASN A 67 4.88 6.82 2.45
CA ASN A 67 6.01 7.62 2.92
C ASN A 67 7.21 6.74 3.31
N PHE A 68 6.95 5.63 4.01
CA PHE A 68 7.98 4.67 4.39
C PHE A 68 8.64 4.02 3.16
N THR A 69 7.84 3.56 2.19
CA THR A 69 8.35 2.98 0.94
C THR A 69 9.16 3.99 0.15
N ALA A 70 8.72 5.25 0.06
CA ALA A 70 9.46 6.32 -0.61
C ALA A 70 10.82 6.60 0.05
N HIS A 71 10.89 6.60 1.39
CA HIS A 71 12.16 6.71 2.10
C HIS A 71 13.10 5.53 1.85
N ILE A 72 12.59 4.30 1.73
CA ILE A 72 13.40 3.12 1.38
C ILE A 72 13.96 3.26 -0.04
N ALA A 73 13.11 3.61 -1.00
CA ALA A 73 13.52 3.82 -2.39
C ALA A 73 14.57 4.93 -2.51
N TYR A 74 14.38 6.05 -1.81
CA TYR A 74 15.35 7.15 -1.75
C TYR A 74 16.73 6.71 -1.25
N ARG A 75 16.75 5.75 -0.31
CA ARG A 75 17.99 5.17 0.25
C ARG A 75 18.54 4.01 -0.57
N LYS A 76 18.01 3.76 -1.77
CA LYS A 76 18.38 2.62 -2.63
C LYS A 76 18.20 1.26 -1.93
N GLY A 77 17.20 1.18 -1.05
CA GLY A 77 16.80 -0.09 -0.44
C GLY A 77 16.09 -0.98 -1.44
N ILE A 78 16.11 -2.29 -1.19
CA ILE A 78 15.48 -3.29 -2.05
C ILE A 78 13.99 -3.42 -1.66
N ILE A 79 13.09 -3.36 -2.64
CA ILE A 79 11.65 -3.58 -2.46
C ILE A 79 11.23 -4.86 -3.18
N LEU A 80 10.48 -5.72 -2.49
CA LEU A 80 9.94 -6.96 -3.04
C LEU A 80 8.41 -6.96 -3.01
N PHE A 81 7.80 -6.97 -4.20
CA PHE A 81 6.35 -7.15 -4.33
C PHE A 81 6.00 -8.63 -4.19
N VAL A 82 5.06 -8.97 -3.29
CA VAL A 82 4.63 -10.36 -3.06
C VAL A 82 3.12 -10.49 -3.25
N SER A 83 2.70 -11.45 -4.06
CA SER A 83 1.29 -11.80 -4.20
C SER A 83 1.09 -13.23 -4.68
N ARG A 84 0.10 -13.92 -4.13
CA ARG A 84 -0.26 -15.30 -4.55
C ARG A 84 -1.52 -15.32 -5.42
N LYS A 85 -2.11 -14.16 -5.71
CA LYS A 85 -3.34 -14.04 -6.52
C LYS A 85 -2.99 -14.11 -8.00
N ARG A 86 -3.22 -15.28 -8.61
CA ARG A 86 -2.94 -15.55 -10.03
C ARG A 86 -3.58 -14.53 -10.99
N GLN A 87 -4.74 -13.98 -10.64
CA GLN A 87 -5.46 -12.99 -11.44
C GLN A 87 -4.65 -11.71 -11.71
N PHE A 88 -3.85 -11.25 -10.74
CA PHE A 88 -3.10 -9.99 -10.83
C PHE A 88 -1.59 -10.21 -10.99
N CYS A 89 -1.20 -11.44 -11.26
CA CYS A 89 0.18 -11.87 -11.23
C CYS A 89 1.04 -11.13 -12.27
N HIS A 90 0.57 -11.09 -13.52
CA HIS A 90 1.23 -10.36 -14.60
C HIS A 90 1.26 -8.86 -14.32
N LEU A 91 0.17 -8.30 -13.77
CA LEU A 91 0.10 -6.87 -13.46
C LEU A 91 1.20 -6.49 -12.47
N ILE A 92 1.33 -7.24 -11.38
CA ILE A 92 2.34 -7.00 -10.34
C ILE A 92 3.76 -7.15 -10.87
N GLU A 93 4.02 -8.17 -11.70
CA GLU A 93 5.33 -8.36 -12.35
C GLU A 93 5.69 -7.22 -13.31
N SER A 94 4.70 -6.67 -14.05
CA SER A 94 4.91 -5.51 -14.92
C SER A 94 5.22 -4.27 -14.10
N THR A 95 4.42 -3.99 -13.07
CA THR A 95 4.63 -2.83 -12.19
C THR A 95 5.99 -2.89 -11.50
N ALA A 96 6.42 -4.05 -10.99
CA ALA A 96 7.74 -4.17 -10.38
C ALA A 96 8.87 -3.89 -11.40
N ARG A 97 8.73 -4.39 -12.63
CA ARG A 97 9.69 -4.11 -13.72
C ARG A 97 9.73 -2.63 -14.07
N GLU A 98 8.58 -1.98 -14.15
CA GLU A 98 8.46 -0.53 -14.43
C GLU A 98 9.07 0.31 -13.31
N CYS A 99 8.93 -0.11 -12.05
CA CYS A 99 9.55 0.54 -10.90
C CYS A 99 11.06 0.26 -10.77
N GLY A 100 11.60 -0.72 -11.51
CA GLY A 100 13.00 -1.16 -11.35
C GLY A 100 13.25 -2.00 -10.09
N GLU A 101 12.20 -2.60 -9.52
CA GLU A 101 12.21 -3.37 -8.28
C GLU A 101 11.87 -4.86 -8.51
N TYR A 102 11.89 -5.66 -7.45
CA TYR A 102 11.73 -7.11 -7.54
C TYR A 102 10.29 -7.54 -7.25
N ALA A 103 9.85 -8.64 -7.86
CA ALA A 103 8.56 -9.28 -7.53
C ALA A 103 8.70 -10.79 -7.37
N HIS A 104 8.02 -11.33 -6.35
CA HIS A 104 7.80 -12.75 -6.17
C HIS A 104 6.30 -13.06 -6.09
N THR A 105 5.74 -13.48 -7.22
CA THR A 105 4.31 -13.81 -7.36
C THR A 105 4.05 -15.31 -7.57
N ARG A 106 5.13 -16.09 -7.74
CA ARG A 106 5.09 -17.54 -7.91
C ARG A 106 5.07 -18.23 -6.54
N TYR A 107 5.20 -19.56 -6.56
CA TYR A 107 5.19 -20.35 -5.34
C TYR A 107 6.42 -20.03 -4.50
N TRP A 108 6.19 -19.63 -3.25
CA TRP A 108 7.23 -19.41 -2.28
C TRP A 108 7.69 -20.77 -1.75
N GLN A 109 8.94 -21.12 -2.03
CA GLN A 109 9.56 -22.32 -1.48
C GLN A 109 9.85 -22.07 0.01
N GLY A 110 9.33 -22.96 0.86
CA GLY A 110 9.50 -22.90 2.32
C GLY A 110 10.77 -23.60 2.78
#